data_AF-A0A6I1NPW6-F1
#
_entry.id   AF-A0A6I1NPW6-F1
#
_cell.length_a   1.000
_cell.length_b   1.000
_cell.length_c   1.000
_cell.angle_alpha   90.00
_cell.angle_beta   90.00
_cell.angle_gamma   90.00
#
_symmetry.space_group_name_H-M   'P 1'
#
loop_
_entity.id
_entity.type
_entity.pdbx_description
1 polymer ?
#
loop_
_entity_poly.entity_id
_entity_poly.type
_entity_poly.pdbx_seq_one_letter_code
_entity_poly.pdbx_strand_id
1 'polypeptide(L)'
;MNDPLLQSIDRQRVEAVVVGASAGGVEALMTVLGSLTTRFSLPIVTVLHMPDGHRSQLAEVFGRRLALPVKEADDKESIVPGTLYFAAPGYHLSIEQDRSFSFSREERVHYSRPSIDYLFASAADAYGSRLMGILLTGANQDGAAGLVQIQRQGGLTVVQDPNDARVATMPEAALALHQPDYLLSLQGIGRLLVELERITC
;
A
#
# COMPACT_ATOMS: atom_id res chain seq x y z
N MET A 1 -15.55 -24.29 3.83
CA MET A 1 -14.20 -24.66 3.33
C MET A 1 -13.24 -23.74 4.04
N ASN A 2 -12.44 -24.27 4.97
CA ASN A 2 -11.47 -23.51 5.75
C ASN A 2 -10.32 -23.11 4.82
N ASP A 3 -10.27 -21.85 4.41
CA ASP A 3 -9.13 -21.29 3.69
C ASP A 3 -7.99 -21.05 4.71
N PRO A 4 -6.81 -21.69 4.56
CA PRO A 4 -5.67 -21.47 5.43
C PRO A 4 -5.26 -19.99 5.53
N LEU A 5 -5.53 -19.18 4.51
CA LEU A 5 -5.28 -17.73 4.50
C LEU A 5 -6.06 -17.00 5.61
N LEU A 6 -7.23 -17.52 6.02
CA LEU A 6 -8.09 -16.88 7.01
C LEU A 6 -7.61 -17.11 8.46
N GLN A 7 -6.89 -18.21 8.74
CA GLN A 7 -6.47 -18.53 10.11
C GLN A 7 -5.32 -17.65 10.64
N SER A 8 -4.52 -17.07 9.75
CA SER A 8 -3.42 -16.16 10.10
C SER A 8 -3.87 -14.71 10.29
N ILE A 9 -4.91 -14.26 9.56
CA ILE A 9 -5.45 -12.89 9.66
C ILE A 9 -6.24 -12.71 10.96
N ASP A 10 -6.96 -13.75 11.40
CA ASP A 10 -7.84 -13.74 12.58
C ASP A 10 -7.12 -13.41 13.91
N ARG A 11 -5.77 -13.42 13.93
CA ARG A 11 -4.97 -13.08 15.12
C ARG A 11 -4.38 -11.66 15.13
N GLN A 12 -4.41 -10.92 14.02
CA GLN A 12 -3.80 -9.59 13.92
C GLN A 12 -4.83 -8.55 13.49
N ARG A 13 -5.11 -7.61 14.40
CA ARG A 13 -5.99 -6.46 14.15
C ARG A 13 -5.26 -5.44 13.28
N VAL A 14 -5.47 -5.49 11.97
CA VAL A 14 -5.01 -4.47 11.03
C VAL A 14 -5.82 -3.18 11.23
N GLU A 15 -5.15 -2.04 11.31
CA GLU A 15 -5.73 -0.71 11.46
C GLU A 15 -5.46 0.21 10.25
N ALA A 16 -4.51 -0.14 9.38
CA ALA A 16 -4.24 0.57 8.14
C ALA A 16 -3.54 -0.32 7.11
N VAL A 17 -3.70 0.03 5.83
CA VAL A 17 -3.02 -0.61 4.71
C VAL A 17 -2.17 0.44 3.98
N VAL A 18 -0.90 0.13 3.71
CA VAL A 18 -0.04 0.91 2.83
C VAL A 18 0.27 0.13 1.56
N VAL A 19 0.20 0.78 0.40
CA VAL A 19 0.39 0.14 -0.91
C VAL A 19 1.45 0.88 -1.72
N GLY A 20 2.37 0.12 -2.31
CA GLY A 20 3.40 0.62 -3.20
C GLY A 20 3.26 0.01 -4.59
N ALA A 21 3.30 0.84 -5.63
CA ALA A 21 3.27 0.38 -7.02
C ALA A 21 4.01 1.34 -7.96
N SER A 22 4.36 0.86 -9.15
CA SER A 22 5.01 1.67 -10.19
C SER A 22 4.52 1.25 -11.59
N ALA A 23 5.41 0.78 -12.47
CA ALA A 23 5.06 0.34 -13.82
C ALA A 23 3.99 -0.78 -13.80
N GLY A 24 2.84 -0.51 -14.42
CA GLY A 24 1.64 -1.38 -14.36
C GLY A 24 0.74 -1.16 -13.14
N GLY A 25 1.11 -0.24 -12.25
CA GLY A 25 0.44 -0.03 -10.96
C GLY A 25 -1.01 0.45 -11.05
N VAL A 26 -1.38 1.24 -12.07
CA VAL A 26 -2.78 1.68 -12.24
C VAL A 26 -3.71 0.48 -12.46
N GLU A 27 -3.36 -0.42 -13.39
CA GLU A 27 -4.14 -1.63 -13.70
C GLU A 27 -4.16 -2.59 -12.50
N ALA A 28 -3.02 -2.74 -11.83
CA ALA A 28 -2.88 -3.57 -10.63
C ALA A 28 -3.78 -3.06 -9.48
N LEU A 29 -3.71 -1.77 -9.16
CA LEU A 29 -4.53 -1.16 -8.10
C LEU A 29 -6.02 -1.24 -8.44
N MET A 30 -6.42 -1.03 -9.70
CA MET A 30 -7.83 -1.19 -10.11
C MET A 30 -8.33 -2.61 -9.92
N THR A 31 -7.48 -3.60 -10.18
CA THR A 31 -7.82 -5.02 -9.97
C THR A 31 -7.96 -5.35 -8.48
N VAL A 32 -7.01 -4.88 -7.66
CA VAL A 32 -6.99 -5.16 -6.22
C VAL A 32 -8.10 -4.43 -5.47
N LEU A 33 -8.35 -3.15 -5.79
CA LEU A 33 -9.28 -2.30 -5.05
C LEU A 33 -10.70 -2.33 -5.62
N GLY A 34 -10.90 -2.81 -6.85
CA GLY A 34 -12.18 -2.77 -7.56
C GLY A 34 -13.30 -3.60 -6.91
N SER A 35 -12.96 -4.58 -6.06
CA SER A 35 -13.93 -5.37 -5.31
C SER A 35 -14.32 -4.78 -3.96
N LEU A 36 -13.68 -3.69 -3.52
CA LEU A 36 -13.96 -3.09 -2.22
C LEU A 36 -15.26 -2.27 -2.28
N THR A 37 -16.07 -2.42 -1.24
CA THR A 37 -17.35 -1.70 -1.11
C THR A 37 -17.20 -0.50 -0.19
N THR A 38 -18.24 0.35 -0.11
CA THR A 38 -18.29 1.46 0.86
C THR A 38 -18.21 1.02 2.33
N ARG A 39 -18.31 -0.28 2.62
CA ARG A 39 -18.20 -0.83 3.98
C ARG A 39 -16.76 -1.13 4.39
N PHE A 40 -15.81 -1.13 3.45
CA PHE A 40 -14.40 -1.32 3.79
C PHE A 40 -13.93 -0.13 4.62
N SER A 41 -13.52 -0.42 5.86
CA SER A 41 -13.35 0.59 6.91
C SER A 41 -11.89 0.98 7.17
N LEU A 42 -10.92 0.23 6.65
CA LEU A 42 -9.50 0.55 6.85
C LEU A 42 -9.08 1.69 5.91
N PRO A 43 -8.27 2.65 6.38
CA PRO A 43 -7.61 3.58 5.48
C PRO A 43 -6.58 2.84 4.62
N ILE A 44 -6.49 3.24 3.34
CA ILE A 44 -5.49 2.73 2.40
C ILE A 44 -4.64 3.91 1.95
N VAL A 45 -3.34 3.87 2.16
CA VAL A 45 -2.40 4.94 1.75
C VAL A 45 -1.46 4.41 0.68
N THR A 46 -1.43 5.07 -0.47
CA THR A 46 -0.80 4.53 -1.67
C THR A 46 0.25 5.48 -2.23
N VAL A 47 1.44 4.94 -2.49
CA VAL A 47 2.43 5.55 -3.38
C VAL A 47 2.38 4.83 -4.72
N LEU A 48 2.07 5.58 -5.77
CA LEU A 48 2.17 5.13 -7.15
C LEU A 48 3.19 6.01 -7.87
N HIS A 49 4.32 5.43 -8.28
CA HIS A 49 5.31 6.19 -9.06
C HIS A 49 4.74 6.62 -10.40
N MET A 50 4.86 7.92 -10.68
CA MET A 50 4.43 8.55 -11.92
C MET A 50 5.62 9.30 -12.53
N PRO A 51 5.67 9.47 -13.86
CA PRO A 51 6.65 10.35 -14.49
C PRO A 51 6.57 11.78 -13.95
N ASP A 52 7.73 12.41 -13.78
CA ASP A 52 7.83 13.80 -13.31
C ASP A 52 7.07 14.79 -14.21
N GLY A 53 6.69 15.94 -13.66
CA GLY A 53 6.22 17.11 -14.42
C GLY A 53 4.73 17.20 -14.70
N HIS A 54 3.91 16.28 -14.18
CA HIS A 54 2.46 16.29 -14.38
C HIS A 54 1.72 16.34 -13.03
N ARG A 55 0.64 17.12 -12.99
CA ARG A 55 -0.31 17.06 -11.87
C ARG A 55 -0.92 15.66 -11.81
N SER A 56 -0.90 15.04 -10.64
CA SER A 56 -1.56 13.75 -10.44
C SER A 56 -3.06 13.87 -10.70
N GLN A 57 -3.59 12.94 -11.48
CA GLN A 57 -5.04 12.77 -11.69
C GLN A 57 -5.53 11.47 -11.04
N LEU A 58 -4.71 10.82 -10.20
CA LEU A 58 -5.01 9.50 -9.64
C LEU A 58 -6.28 9.54 -8.78
N ALA A 59 -6.40 10.52 -7.89
CA ALA A 59 -7.59 10.64 -7.05
C ALA A 59 -8.89 10.76 -7.87
N GLU A 60 -8.88 11.53 -8.95
CA GLU A 60 -10.03 11.68 -9.84
C GLU A 60 -10.32 10.38 -10.62
N VAL A 61 -9.28 9.76 -11.18
CA VAL A 61 -9.41 8.53 -11.98
C VAL A 61 -9.94 7.37 -11.15
N PHE A 62 -9.44 7.20 -9.93
CA PHE A 62 -9.88 6.14 -9.02
C PHE A 62 -11.22 6.49 -8.37
N GLY A 63 -11.47 7.74 -7.99
CA GLY A 63 -12.75 8.18 -7.42
C GLY A 63 -13.95 8.02 -8.35
N ARG A 64 -13.74 7.97 -9.68
CA ARG A 64 -14.78 7.65 -10.66
C ARG A 64 -15.10 6.16 -10.79
N ARG A 65 -14.20 5.28 -10.31
CA ARG A 65 -14.26 3.82 -10.55
C ARG A 65 -14.45 3.00 -9.28
N LEU A 66 -13.99 3.50 -8.13
CA LEU A 66 -14.09 2.83 -6.85
C LEU A 66 -15.30 3.33 -6.07
N ALA A 67 -15.82 2.48 -5.20
CA ALA A 67 -16.88 2.83 -4.26
C ALA A 67 -16.35 3.65 -3.06
N LEU A 68 -15.05 3.56 -2.77
CA LEU A 68 -14.40 4.25 -1.66
C LEU A 68 -14.24 5.75 -1.94
N PRO A 69 -14.32 6.60 -0.91
CA PRO A 69 -13.72 7.93 -0.97
C PRO A 69 -12.25 7.85 -1.40
N VAL A 70 -11.87 8.66 -2.40
CA VAL A 70 -10.50 8.72 -2.89
C VAL A 70 -10.01 10.16 -2.87
N LYS A 71 -8.82 10.39 -2.33
CA LYS A 71 -8.19 11.72 -2.34
C LYS A 71 -6.67 11.66 -2.46
N GLU A 72 -6.08 12.78 -2.86
CA GLU A 72 -4.66 13.03 -2.63
C GLU A 72 -4.49 13.43 -1.16
N ALA A 73 -3.44 12.94 -0.49
CA ALA A 73 -3.16 13.31 0.89
C ALA A 73 -2.80 14.81 1.00
N ASP A 74 -3.17 15.44 2.11
CA ASP A 74 -2.77 16.82 2.45
C ASP A 74 -1.82 16.82 3.66
N ASP A 75 -0.90 17.80 3.72
CA ASP A 75 0.02 17.92 4.86
C ASP A 75 -0.74 18.18 6.17
N LYS A 76 -0.36 17.46 7.24
CA LYS A 76 -0.97 17.49 8.58
C LYS A 76 -2.43 17.06 8.65
N GLU A 77 -2.97 16.49 7.59
CA GLU A 77 -4.31 15.90 7.60
C GLU A 77 -4.32 14.61 8.42
N SER A 78 -5.33 14.44 9.27
CA SER A 78 -5.60 13.15 9.95
C SER A 78 -6.11 12.10 8.97
N ILE A 79 -5.61 10.87 9.10
CA ILE A 79 -6.02 9.74 8.27
C ILE A 79 -7.45 9.31 8.61
N VAL A 80 -8.34 9.36 7.63
CA VAL A 80 -9.75 8.99 7.78
C VAL A 80 -9.96 7.52 7.40
N PRO A 81 -10.63 6.71 8.26
CA PRO A 81 -11.02 5.34 7.93
C PRO A 81 -11.82 5.23 6.63
N GLY A 82 -11.69 4.10 5.93
CA GLY A 82 -12.41 3.79 4.69
C GLY A 82 -12.07 4.68 3.50
N THR A 83 -10.95 5.41 3.57
CA THR A 83 -10.52 6.34 2.51
C THR A 83 -9.25 5.83 1.84
N LEU A 84 -9.22 5.92 0.51
CA LEU A 84 -8.01 5.71 -0.30
C LEU A 84 -7.28 7.04 -0.49
N TYR A 85 -6.04 7.10 -0.01
CA TYR A 85 -5.14 8.23 -0.15
C TYR A 85 -4.05 7.93 -1.18
N PHE A 86 -3.79 8.89 -2.06
CA PHE A 86 -2.60 8.90 -2.92
C PHE A 86 -1.59 9.92 -2.41
N ALA A 87 -0.31 9.54 -2.41
CA ALA A 87 0.77 10.49 -2.16
C ALA A 87 0.87 11.54 -3.28
N ALA A 88 0.98 12.81 -2.89
CA ALA A 88 1.18 13.92 -3.82
C ALA A 88 2.56 13.83 -4.49
N PRO A 89 2.68 14.21 -5.78
CA PRO A 89 3.97 14.21 -6.47
C PRO A 89 4.90 15.28 -5.89
N GLY A 90 6.21 15.02 -5.92
CA GLY A 90 7.23 16.02 -5.55
C GLY A 90 7.57 16.11 -4.06
N TYR A 91 6.84 15.38 -3.20
CA TYR A 91 7.12 15.23 -1.76
C TYR A 91 7.17 13.75 -1.39
N HIS A 92 7.94 13.40 -0.35
CA HIS A 92 7.75 12.14 0.34
C HIS A 92 6.55 12.28 1.28
N LEU A 93 5.69 11.27 1.30
CA LEU A 93 4.58 11.15 2.23
C LEU A 93 5.01 10.25 3.39
N SER A 94 4.89 10.72 4.63
CA SER A 94 5.00 9.92 5.84
C SER A 94 3.73 9.94 6.68
N ILE A 95 3.62 8.96 7.57
CA ILE A 95 2.59 8.88 8.60
C ILE A 95 3.23 9.11 9.97
N GLU A 96 2.67 10.04 10.73
CA GLU A 96 3.10 10.37 12.09
C GLU A 96 2.40 9.48 13.14
N GLN A 97 2.94 9.45 14.37
CA GLN A 97 2.39 8.61 15.46
C GLN A 97 0.94 8.95 15.83
N ASP A 98 0.53 10.21 15.63
CA ASP A 98 -0.84 10.70 15.85
C ASP A 98 -1.79 10.40 14.68
N ARG A 99 -1.34 9.61 13.69
CA ARG A 99 -2.09 9.23 12.48
C ARG A 99 -2.39 10.41 11.56
N SER A 100 -1.53 11.43 11.56
CA SER A 100 -1.54 12.48 10.56
C SER A 100 -0.51 12.25 9.44
N PHE A 101 -0.73 12.87 8.29
CA PHE A 101 0.24 12.92 7.21
C PHE A 101 1.28 14.01 7.41
N SER A 102 2.45 13.79 6.82
CA SER A 102 3.57 14.72 6.88
C SER A 102 4.36 14.66 5.58
N PHE A 103 4.73 15.83 5.05
CA PHE A 103 5.43 15.93 3.78
C PHE A 103 6.89 16.31 3.97
N SER A 104 7.77 15.63 3.24
CA SER A 104 9.21 15.92 3.24
C SER A 104 9.74 16.17 1.82
N ARG A 105 10.75 17.05 1.72
CA ARG A 105 11.52 17.32 0.50
C ARG A 105 12.95 16.78 0.57
N GLU A 106 13.19 15.81 1.45
CA GLU A 106 14.44 15.06 1.51
C GLU A 106 14.84 14.46 0.15
N GLU A 107 16.09 13.99 0.09
CA GLU A 107 16.66 13.42 -1.12
C GLU A 107 15.82 12.25 -1.63
N ARG A 108 15.80 12.11 -2.97
CA ARG A 108 15.05 11.03 -3.61
C ARG A 108 15.61 9.68 -3.18
N VAL A 109 14.73 8.75 -2.84
CA VAL A 109 15.07 7.35 -2.59
C VAL A 109 14.82 6.57 -3.88
N HIS A 110 15.82 5.80 -4.35
CA HIS A 110 15.73 5.10 -5.63
C HIS A 110 15.32 5.97 -6.82
N TYR A 111 15.75 7.24 -6.83
CA TYR A 111 15.39 8.27 -7.82
C TYR A 111 13.91 8.68 -7.82
N SER A 112 13.13 8.25 -6.83
CA SER A 112 11.70 8.55 -6.68
C SER A 112 11.41 9.56 -5.57
N ARG A 113 10.44 10.44 -5.81
CA ARG A 113 9.76 11.25 -4.79
C ARG A 113 8.33 11.56 -5.23
N PRO A 114 7.29 10.91 -4.64
CA PRO A 114 7.31 10.10 -3.42
C PRO A 114 8.04 8.76 -3.56
N SER A 115 8.55 8.22 -2.45
CA SER A 115 9.16 6.88 -2.36
C SER A 115 8.26 5.98 -1.53
N ILE A 116 8.19 4.71 -1.93
CA ILE A 116 7.43 3.67 -1.25
C ILE A 116 8.09 3.31 0.09
N ASP A 117 9.42 3.14 0.11
CA ASP A 117 10.18 2.84 1.34
C ASP A 117 9.95 3.90 2.42
N TYR A 118 9.89 5.18 2.03
CA TYR A 118 9.66 6.28 2.98
C TYR A 118 8.28 6.21 3.65
N LEU A 119 7.24 5.94 2.85
CA LEU A 119 5.89 5.73 3.38
C LEU A 119 5.85 4.49 4.27
N PHE A 120 6.42 3.38 3.80
CA PHE A 120 6.35 2.10 4.51
C PHE A 120 7.09 2.14 5.85
N ALA A 121 8.26 2.75 5.90
CA ALA A 121 9.03 2.89 7.14
C ALA A 121 8.28 3.73 8.19
N SER A 122 7.81 4.92 7.82
CA SER A 122 7.07 5.78 8.75
C SER A 122 5.73 5.16 9.18
N ALA A 123 5.02 4.49 8.27
CA ALA A 123 3.82 3.76 8.61
C ALA A 123 4.11 2.61 9.58
N ALA A 124 5.21 1.87 9.40
CA ALA A 124 5.63 0.79 10.31
C ALA A 124 5.88 1.33 11.71
N ASP A 125 6.57 2.47 11.83
CA ASP A 125 6.83 3.11 13.11
C ASP A 125 5.55 3.62 13.78
N ALA A 126 4.60 4.15 13.00
CA ALA A 126 3.33 4.59 13.53
C ALA A 126 2.46 3.40 13.99
N TYR A 127 2.19 2.43 13.12
CA TYR A 127 1.18 1.38 13.32
C TYR A 127 1.71 0.10 13.97
N GLY A 128 3.01 -0.18 13.88
CA GLY A 128 3.61 -1.41 14.38
C GLY A 128 2.92 -2.65 13.82
N SER A 129 2.59 -3.58 14.71
CA SER A 129 1.95 -4.86 14.36
C SER A 129 0.52 -4.77 13.81
N ARG A 130 -0.03 -3.55 13.68
CA ARG A 130 -1.37 -3.27 13.17
C ARG A 130 -1.35 -2.75 11.73
N LEU A 131 -0.18 -2.73 11.09
CA LEU A 131 -0.03 -2.34 9.69
C LEU A 131 -0.07 -3.56 8.77
N MET A 132 -0.65 -3.38 7.58
CA MET A 132 -0.40 -4.24 6.43
C MET A 132 0.30 -3.43 5.33
N GLY A 133 1.43 -3.93 4.84
CA GLY A 133 2.14 -3.40 3.67
C GLY A 133 1.96 -4.29 2.44
N ILE A 134 1.63 -3.68 1.30
CA ILE A 134 1.40 -4.39 0.05
C ILE A 134 2.30 -3.80 -1.04
N LEU A 135 3.19 -4.61 -1.61
CA LEU A 135 4.06 -4.20 -2.72
C LEU A 135 3.65 -4.88 -4.03
N LEU A 136 3.38 -4.07 -5.05
CA LEU A 136 2.90 -4.49 -6.36
C LEU A 136 3.98 -4.32 -7.44
N THR A 137 3.60 -4.61 -8.69
CA THR A 137 4.38 -4.43 -9.91
C THR A 137 5.13 -3.10 -9.98
N GLY A 138 6.38 -3.14 -10.46
CA GLY A 138 7.22 -1.96 -10.55
C GLY A 138 8.61 -2.22 -11.15
N ALA A 139 9.22 -1.15 -11.66
CA ALA A 139 10.46 -1.19 -12.44
C ALA A 139 11.74 -0.85 -11.66
N ASN A 140 11.66 -0.74 -10.34
CA ASN A 140 12.81 -0.50 -9.44
C ASN A 140 12.63 -1.28 -8.14
N GLN A 141 13.49 -1.06 -7.14
CA GLN A 141 13.52 -1.83 -5.89
C GLN A 141 12.80 -1.11 -4.71
N ASP A 142 12.23 0.07 -4.96
CA ASP A 142 11.61 0.89 -3.92
C ASP A 142 10.40 0.19 -3.29
N GLY A 143 10.34 0.20 -1.97
CA GLY A 143 9.33 -0.49 -1.17
C GLY A 143 9.81 -1.84 -0.60
N ALA A 144 10.87 -2.43 -1.17
CA ALA A 144 11.42 -3.69 -0.69
C ALA A 144 12.02 -3.56 0.73
N ALA A 145 12.77 -2.49 0.99
CA ALA A 145 13.34 -2.24 2.32
C ALA A 145 12.26 -1.83 3.33
N GLY A 146 11.25 -1.09 2.88
CA GLY A 146 10.09 -0.69 3.65
C GLY A 146 9.28 -1.89 4.14
N LEU A 147 9.04 -2.88 3.28
CA LEU A 147 8.37 -4.13 3.70
C LEU A 147 9.16 -4.87 4.79
N VAL A 148 10.49 -4.90 4.69
CA VAL A 148 11.33 -5.47 5.76
C VAL A 148 11.12 -4.74 7.08
N GLN A 149 10.96 -3.42 7.07
CA GLN A 149 10.65 -2.65 8.29
C GLN A 149 9.26 -2.97 8.83
N ILE A 150 8.25 -3.09 7.97
CA ILE A 150 6.89 -3.50 8.36
C ILE A 150 6.94 -4.86 9.07
N GLN A 151 7.61 -5.85 8.47
CA GLN A 151 7.75 -7.17 9.08
C GLN A 151 8.49 -7.13 10.42
N ARG A 152 9.58 -6.35 10.52
CA ARG A 152 10.35 -6.20 11.78
C ARG A 152 9.53 -5.60 12.90
N GLN A 153 8.59 -4.70 12.59
CA GLN A 153 7.64 -4.14 13.56
C GLN A 153 6.43 -5.04 13.82
N GLY A 154 6.42 -6.26 13.24
CA GLY A 154 5.37 -7.26 13.39
C GLY A 154 4.13 -6.99 12.55
N GLY A 155 4.20 -6.10 11.56
CA GLY A 155 3.12 -5.87 10.59
C GLY A 155 3.05 -6.98 9.54
N LEU A 156 1.93 -7.07 8.84
CA LEU A 156 1.70 -8.03 7.76
C LEU A 156 2.29 -7.53 6.44
N THR A 157 2.94 -8.41 5.71
CA THR A 157 3.59 -8.11 4.43
C THR A 157 3.01 -8.95 3.30
N VAL A 158 2.64 -8.28 2.22
CA VAL A 158 2.05 -8.89 1.03
C VAL A 158 2.84 -8.44 -0.18
N VAL A 159 3.27 -9.40 -1.00
CA VAL A 159 3.97 -9.13 -2.26
C VAL A 159 3.16 -9.72 -3.40
N GLN A 160 2.99 -8.96 -4.49
CA GLN A 160 2.43 -9.49 -5.72
C GLN A 160 3.33 -10.59 -6.28
N ASP A 161 2.77 -11.72 -6.69
CA ASP A 161 3.52 -12.79 -7.38
C ASP A 161 4.23 -12.20 -8.63
N PRO A 162 5.57 -12.28 -8.72
CA PRO A 162 6.33 -11.78 -9.87
C PRO A 162 5.84 -12.32 -11.22
N ASN A 163 5.28 -13.54 -11.27
CA ASN A 163 4.76 -14.14 -12.50
C ASN A 163 3.46 -13.50 -12.99
N ASP A 164 2.72 -12.83 -12.09
CA ASP A 164 1.49 -12.07 -12.37
C ASP A 164 1.79 -10.57 -12.54
N ALA A 165 3.02 -10.13 -12.25
CA ALA A 165 3.41 -8.73 -12.35
C ALA A 165 3.69 -8.31 -13.79
N ARG A 166 3.19 -7.13 -14.17
CA ARG A 166 3.53 -6.52 -15.47
C ARG A 166 5.01 -6.20 -15.56
N VAL A 167 5.60 -5.76 -14.45
CA VAL A 167 7.04 -5.58 -14.27
C VAL A 167 7.43 -6.16 -12.91
N ALA A 168 8.26 -7.20 -12.94
CA ALA A 168 8.58 -8.04 -11.79
C ALA A 168 9.69 -7.49 -10.88
N THR A 169 10.45 -6.47 -11.30
CA THR A 169 11.64 -5.99 -10.58
C THR A 169 11.38 -5.64 -9.12
N MET A 170 10.27 -4.95 -8.84
CA MET A 170 9.92 -4.52 -7.48
C MET A 170 9.49 -5.69 -6.57
N PRO A 171 8.55 -6.56 -6.99
CA PRO A 171 8.28 -7.81 -6.26
C PRO A 171 9.52 -8.70 -6.05
N GLU A 172 10.35 -8.92 -7.07
CA GLU A 172 11.56 -9.74 -6.96
C GLU A 172 12.55 -9.17 -5.94
N ALA A 173 12.70 -7.84 -5.90
CA ALA A 173 13.54 -7.17 -4.93
C ALA A 173 13.05 -7.40 -3.49
N ALA A 174 11.73 -7.37 -3.25
CA ALA A 174 11.18 -7.68 -1.93
C ALA A 174 11.47 -9.12 -1.51
N LEU A 175 11.28 -10.09 -2.42
CA LEU A 175 11.54 -11.51 -2.18
C LEU A 175 13.02 -11.82 -1.94
N ALA A 176 13.93 -11.03 -2.53
CA ALA A 176 15.35 -11.16 -2.28
C ALA A 176 15.77 -10.71 -0.86
N LEU A 177 14.99 -9.84 -0.22
CA LEU A 177 15.32 -9.29 1.10
C LEU A 177 14.60 -9.99 2.27
N HIS A 178 13.41 -10.53 2.05
CA HIS A 178 12.66 -11.25 3.09
C HIS A 178 11.61 -12.18 2.50
N GLN A 179 11.14 -13.12 3.33
CA GLN A 179 9.97 -13.93 3.04
C GLN A 179 8.73 -13.17 3.51
N PRO A 180 7.84 -12.70 2.60
CA PRO A 180 6.61 -12.03 3.01
C PRO A 180 5.62 -13.03 3.61
N ASP A 181 4.66 -12.53 4.38
CA ASP A 181 3.58 -13.36 4.94
C ASP A 181 2.71 -13.94 3.82
N TYR A 182 2.51 -13.17 2.74
CA TYR A 182 1.75 -13.59 1.57
C TYR A 182 2.43 -13.23 0.26
N LEU A 183 2.54 -14.22 -0.63
CA LEU A 183 2.87 -14.05 -2.04
C LEU A 183 1.63 -14.40 -2.86
N LEU A 184 1.00 -13.40 -3.49
CA LEU A 184 -0.35 -13.55 -4.06
C LEU A 184 -0.45 -12.91 -5.44
N SER A 185 -1.31 -13.46 -6.30
CA SER A 185 -1.77 -12.75 -7.50
C SER A 185 -2.59 -11.52 -7.15
N LEU A 186 -2.81 -10.60 -8.10
CA LEU A 186 -3.65 -9.42 -7.89
C LEU A 186 -5.06 -9.79 -7.40
N GLN A 187 -5.64 -10.88 -7.93
CA GLN A 187 -6.94 -11.37 -7.47
C GLN A 187 -6.88 -11.90 -6.03
N GLY A 188 -5.78 -12.56 -5.66
CA GLY A 188 -5.56 -13.04 -4.29
C GLY A 188 -5.47 -11.87 -3.30
N ILE A 189 -4.75 -10.81 -3.67
CA ILE A 189 -4.65 -9.59 -2.85
C ILE A 189 -6.02 -8.92 -2.70
N GLY A 190 -6.80 -8.80 -3.79
CA GLY A 190 -8.16 -8.25 -3.71
C GLY A 190 -9.07 -9.05 -2.77
N ARG A 191 -9.01 -10.39 -2.83
CA ARG A 191 -9.75 -11.26 -1.89
C ARG A 191 -9.28 -11.08 -0.45
N LEU A 192 -7.97 -10.99 -0.22
CA LEU A 192 -7.40 -10.75 1.10
C LEU A 192 -7.96 -9.47 1.74
N LEU A 193 -8.04 -8.38 0.97
CA LEU A 193 -8.62 -7.12 1.46
C LEU A 193 -10.12 -7.25 1.79
N VAL A 194 -10.89 -7.98 0.98
CA VAL A 194 -12.32 -8.24 1.26
C VAL A 194 -12.50 -9.08 2.52
N GLU A 195 -11.61 -10.03 2.81
CA GLU A 195 -11.72 -10.81 4.04
C GLU A 195 -11.34 -10.00 5.29
N LEU A 196 -10.42 -9.02 5.19
CA LEU A 196 -10.14 -8.07 6.28
C LEU A 196 -11.40 -7.27 6.66
N GLU A 197 -12.21 -6.85 5.69
CA GLU A 197 -13.48 -6.14 5.90
C GLU A 197 -14.39 -6.91 6.87
N ARG A 198 -14.49 -8.23 6.70
CA ARG A 198 -15.40 -9.10 7.46
C ARG A 198 -14.99 -9.29 8.92
N ILE A 199 -13.70 -9.22 9.22
CA ILE A 199 -13.15 -9.43 10.57
C ILE A 199 -13.28 -8.16 11.42
N THR A 200 -13.28 -6.99 10.78
CA THR A 200 -13.48 -5.69 11.45
C THR A 200 -14.94 -5.34 11.79
N CYS A 201 -15.91 -6.16 11.36
CA CYS A 201 -17.33 -6.04 11.71
C CYS A 201 -17.69 -6.88 12.94
#